data_AF-A0A251RAE9-F1
#
_entry.id   AF-A0A251RAE9-F1
#
_cell.length_a   1.000
_cell.length_b   1.000
_cell.length_c   1.000
_cell.angle_alpha   90.00
_cell.angle_beta   90.00
_cell.angle_gamma   90.00
#
_symmetry.space_group_name_H-M   'P 1'
#
loop_
_entity.id
_entity.type
_entity.pdbx_description
1 polymer ?
#
loop_
_entity_poly.entity_id
_entity_poly.type
_entity_poly.pdbx_seq_one_letter_code
_entity_poly.pdbx_strand_id
1 'polypeptide(L)'
;MGHVSEHHEATDGLVKLLTKANHDLTVVQHRLEREFQQIYPENANPMKLVSRIKKIQEELSTLEEQCRELLSAKQDLIDQARTTLVGNRNLVQRMEASMGISPNTDSEDSAFANFNQIIDEWTVQVRSKTAIV
;
A
#
# COMPACT_ATOMS: atom_id res chain seq x y z
N MET A 1 67.57 3.48 40.07
CA MET A 1 66.57 4.18 39.22
C MET A 1 66.68 3.59 37.83
N GLY A 2 65.64 2.91 37.32
CA GLY A 2 65.69 2.22 36.03
C GLY A 2 64.35 1.59 35.60
N HIS A 3 63.41 1.40 36.54
CA HIS A 3 62.17 0.66 36.32
C HIS A 3 61.02 1.45 35.65
N VAL A 4 61.18 2.75 35.41
CA VAL A 4 60.12 3.61 34.81
C VAL A 4 60.23 3.65 33.28
N SER A 5 61.43 3.43 32.73
CA SER A 5 61.67 3.50 31.27
C SER A 5 61.11 2.29 30.52
N GLU A 6 61.22 1.08 31.08
CA GLU A 6 60.77 -0.16 30.44
C GLU A 6 59.23 -0.26 30.37
N HIS A 7 58.53 0.26 31.38
CA HIS A 7 57.06 0.32 31.35
C HIS A 7 56.54 1.24 30.24
N HIS A 8 57.26 2.34 29.96
CA HIS A 8 56.89 3.27 28.89
C HIS A 8 57.05 2.61 27.51
N GLU A 9 58.14 1.88 27.27
CA GLU A 9 58.35 1.17 26.00
C GLU A 9 57.32 0.07 25.75
N ALA A 10 56.92 -0.70 26.77
CA ALA A 10 55.88 -1.71 26.64
C ALA A 10 54.52 -1.08 26.29
N THR A 11 54.18 0.05 26.92
CA THR A 11 52.96 0.79 26.59
C THR A 11 53.01 1.44 25.21
N ASP A 12 54.17 1.96 24.79
CA ASP A 12 54.36 2.55 23.47
C ASP A 12 54.28 1.49 22.37
N GLY A 13 54.83 0.30 22.63
CA GLY A 13 54.69 -0.88 21.78
C GLY A 13 53.22 -1.29 21.60
N LEU A 14 52.43 -1.30 22.68
CA LEU A 14 51.00 -1.60 22.63
C LEU A 14 50.23 -0.54 21.83
N VAL A 15 50.50 0.75 22.06
CA VAL A 15 49.88 1.86 21.32
C VAL A 15 50.20 1.74 19.83
N LYS A 16 51.45 1.43 19.47
CA LYS A 16 51.86 1.22 18.08
C LYS A 16 51.13 0.04 17.43
N LEU A 17 50.98 -1.08 18.15
CA LEU A 17 50.25 -2.25 17.66
C LEU A 17 48.77 -1.94 17.43
N LEU A 18 48.10 -1.29 18.39
CA LEU A 18 46.69 -0.90 18.26
C LEU A 18 46.48 0.11 17.13
N THR A 19 47.40 1.08 16.98
CA THR A 19 47.35 2.06 15.89
C THR A 19 47.48 1.37 14.54
N LYS A 20 48.42 0.41 14.43
CA LYS A 20 48.59 -0.39 13.21
C LYS A 20 47.35 -1.23 12.92
N ALA A 21 46.82 -1.94 13.93
CA ALA A 21 45.62 -2.77 13.76
C ALA A 21 44.41 -1.93 13.33
N ASN A 22 44.23 -0.74 13.90
CA ASN A 22 43.17 0.17 13.51
C ASN A 22 43.33 0.67 12.06
N HIS A 23 44.56 0.97 11.64
CA HIS A 23 44.86 1.32 10.26
C HIS A 23 44.56 0.15 9.31
N ASP A 24 45.02 -1.05 9.64
CA ASP A 24 44.80 -2.25 8.84
C ASP A 24 43.29 -2.54 8.69
N LEU A 25 42.51 -2.42 9.78
CA LEU A 25 41.05 -2.55 9.75
C LEU A 25 40.38 -1.48 8.87
N THR A 26 40.85 -0.24 8.93
CA THR A 26 40.34 0.85 8.09
C THR A 26 40.58 0.56 6.60
N VAL A 27 41.77 0.06 6.26
CA VAL A 27 42.11 -0.34 4.88
C VAL A 27 41.23 -1.49 4.41
N VAL A 28 41.01 -2.50 5.25
CA VAL A 28 40.10 -3.62 4.94
C VAL A 28 38.68 -3.11 4.70
N GLN A 29 38.15 -2.25 5.58
CA GLN A 29 36.82 -1.65 5.41
C GLN A 29 36.69 -0.91 4.07
N HIS A 30 37.67 -0.08 3.71
CA HIS A 30 37.63 0.69 2.45
C HIS A 30 37.68 -0.21 1.22
N ARG A 31 38.46 -1.30 1.26
CA ARG A 31 38.50 -2.28 0.18
C ARG A 31 37.17 -3.01 0.02
N LEU A 32 36.59 -3.49 1.13
CA LEU A 32 35.30 -4.16 1.12
C LEU A 32 34.19 -3.25 0.59
N GLU A 33 34.14 -1.98 1.00
CA GLU A 33 33.15 -1.03 0.51
C GLU A 33 33.29 -0.79 -1.00
N ARG A 34 34.53 -0.66 -1.49
CA ARG A 34 34.79 -0.53 -2.93
C ARG A 34 34.35 -1.76 -3.72
N GLU A 35 34.70 -2.95 -3.24
CA GLU A 35 34.31 -4.21 -3.89
C GLU A 35 32.78 -4.36 -3.89
N PHE A 36 32.14 -4.03 -2.77
CA PHE A 36 30.68 -4.05 -2.65
C PHE A 36 30.01 -3.11 -3.67
N GLN A 37 30.49 -1.87 -3.80
CA GLN A 37 29.95 -0.92 -4.78
C GLN A 37 30.22 -1.32 -6.24
N GLN A 38 31.32 -2.03 -6.52
CA GLN A 38 31.61 -2.55 -7.85
C GLN A 38 30.72 -3.74 -8.23
N ILE A 39 30.46 -4.64 -7.27
CA ILE A 39 29.62 -5.83 -7.48
C ILE A 39 28.14 -5.43 -7.55
N TYR A 40 27.71 -4.51 -6.69
CA TYR A 40 26.32 -4.10 -6.57
C TYR A 40 26.15 -2.64 -6.99
N PRO A 41 25.77 -2.38 -8.26
CA PRO A 41 25.37 -1.05 -8.67
C PRO A 41 24.13 -0.59 -7.90
N GLU A 42 23.88 0.73 -7.92
CA GLU A 42 22.81 1.40 -7.17
C GLU A 42 21.43 0.72 -7.24
N ASN A 43 21.03 0.28 -8.42
CA ASN A 43 19.74 -0.38 -8.66
C ASN A 43 19.66 -1.82 -8.13
N ALA A 44 20.80 -2.45 -7.84
CA ALA A 44 20.93 -3.83 -7.37
C ALA A 44 21.55 -3.94 -5.97
N ASN A 45 21.84 -2.81 -5.31
CA ASN A 45 22.36 -2.77 -3.95
C ASN A 45 21.35 -3.42 -2.96
N PRO A 46 21.72 -4.53 -2.29
CA PRO A 46 20.80 -5.25 -1.41
C PRO A 46 20.19 -4.39 -0.29
N MET A 47 20.96 -3.46 0.30
CA MET A 47 20.43 -2.57 1.34
C MET A 47 19.36 -1.62 0.78
N LYS A 48 19.58 -1.09 -0.43
CA LYS A 48 18.62 -0.22 -1.13
C LYS A 48 17.41 -0.98 -1.63
N LEU A 49 17.58 -2.24 -2.03
CA LEU A 49 16.46 -3.11 -2.40
C LEU A 49 15.55 -3.37 -1.20
N VAL A 50 16.12 -3.69 -0.04
CA VAL A 50 15.33 -3.89 1.19
C VAL A 50 14.54 -2.64 1.56
N SER A 51 15.14 -1.44 1.49
CA SER A 51 14.42 -0.21 1.79
C SER A 51 13.29 0.07 0.80
N ARG A 52 13.52 -0.15 -0.50
CA ARG A 52 12.49 -0.04 -1.54
C ARG A 52 11.35 -1.05 -1.36
N ILE A 53 11.66 -2.30 -1.00
CA ILE A 53 10.67 -3.33 -0.74
C ILE A 53 9.80 -2.94 0.46
N LYS A 54 10.41 -2.50 1.57
CA LYS A 54 9.67 -2.02 2.74
C LYS A 54 8.72 -0.87 2.41
N LYS A 55 9.23 0.11 1.65
CA LYS A 55 8.41 1.23 1.17
C LYS A 55 7.21 0.75 0.33
N ILE A 56 7.43 -0.16 -0.62
CA ILE A 56 6.35 -0.73 -1.43
C ILE A 56 5.32 -1.48 -0.56
N GLN A 57 5.76 -2.21 0.47
CA GLN A 57 4.86 -2.92 1.39
C GLN A 57 3.98 -1.96 2.20
N GLU A 58 4.55 -0.85 2.67
CA GLU A 58 3.82 0.21 3.37
C GLU A 58 2.81 0.91 2.44
N GLU A 59 3.25 1.29 1.23
CA GLU A 59 2.41 1.91 0.23
C GLU A 59 1.27 0.99 -0.23
N LEU A 60 1.54 -0.32 -0.41
CA LEU A 60 0.54 -1.31 -0.77
C LEU A 60 -0.54 -1.45 0.31
N SER A 61 -0.12 -1.51 1.58
CA SER A 61 -1.05 -1.61 2.72
C SER A 61 -1.98 -0.38 2.79
N THR A 62 -1.41 0.80 2.55
CA THR A 62 -2.17 2.06 2.48
C THR A 62 -3.15 2.06 1.30
N LEU A 63 -2.70 1.60 0.12
CA LEU A 63 -3.53 1.53 -1.08
C LEU A 63 -4.70 0.55 -0.90
N GLU A 64 -4.47 -0.59 -0.25
CA GLU A 64 -5.52 -1.55 0.07
C GLU A 64 -6.60 -0.95 0.97
N GLU A 65 -6.21 -0.17 1.98
CA GLU A 65 -7.14 0.54 2.86
C GLU A 65 -7.97 1.56 2.08
N GLN A 66 -7.32 2.40 1.26
CA GLN A 66 -8.01 3.35 0.39
C GLN A 66 -8.99 2.67 -0.58
N CYS A 67 -8.61 1.51 -1.13
CA CYS A 67 -9.51 0.73 -1.97
C CYS A 67 -10.73 0.22 -1.18
N ARG A 68 -10.54 -0.26 0.06
CA ARG A 68 -11.65 -0.69 0.92
C ARG A 68 -12.61 0.46 1.23
N GLU A 69 -12.08 1.63 1.58
CA GLU A 69 -12.88 2.83 1.84
C GLU A 69 -13.66 3.26 0.60
N LEU A 70 -13.02 3.28 -0.57
CA LEU A 70 -13.68 3.63 -1.84
C LEU A 70 -14.80 2.65 -2.20
N LEU A 71 -14.59 1.35 -1.99
CA LEU A 71 -15.62 0.33 -2.21
C LEU A 71 -16.80 0.54 -1.25
N SER A 72 -16.54 0.86 0.02
CA SER A 72 -17.58 1.19 1.01
C SER A 72 -18.38 2.42 0.58
N ALA A 73 -17.70 3.51 0.24
CA ALA A 73 -18.35 4.74 -0.20
C ALA A 73 -19.20 4.54 -1.47
N LYS A 74 -18.74 3.69 -2.39
CA LYS A 74 -19.53 3.32 -3.58
C LYS A 74 -20.77 2.51 -3.22
N GLN A 75 -20.67 1.58 -2.25
CA GLN A 75 -21.83 0.83 -1.77
C GLN A 75 -22.86 1.76 -1.11
N ASP A 76 -22.41 2.68 -0.26
CA ASP A 76 -23.29 3.67 0.38
C ASP A 76 -24.02 4.54 -0.65
N LEU A 77 -23.32 4.98 -1.71
CA LEU A 77 -23.91 5.75 -2.80
C LEU A 77 -24.98 4.94 -3.55
N ILE A 78 -24.73 3.65 -3.80
CA ILE A 78 -25.71 2.75 -4.44
C ILE A 78 -26.95 2.60 -3.56
N ASP A 79 -26.78 2.42 -2.26
CA ASP A 79 -27.89 2.25 -1.32
C ASP A 79 -28.72 3.53 -1.20
N GLN A 80 -28.08 4.70 -1.20
CA GLN A 80 -28.74 6.01 -1.25
C GLN A 80 -29.50 6.22 -2.57
N ALA A 81 -28.87 5.90 -3.70
CA ALA A 81 -29.48 6.02 -5.02
C ALA A 81 -30.71 5.10 -5.13
N ARG A 82 -30.60 3.85 -4.64
CA ARG A 82 -31.71 2.91 -4.62
C ARG A 82 -32.85 3.42 -3.76
N THR A 83 -32.57 3.85 -2.53
CA THR A 83 -33.59 4.37 -1.62
C THR A 83 -34.32 5.58 -2.21
N THR A 84 -33.57 6.51 -2.79
CA THR A 84 -34.12 7.76 -3.33
C THR A 84 -34.87 7.53 -4.64
N LEU A 85 -34.25 6.86 -5.62
CA LEU A 85 -34.83 6.69 -6.95
C LEU A 85 -36.02 5.73 -6.93
N VAL A 86 -35.93 4.59 -6.22
CA VAL A 86 -37.05 3.67 -6.08
C VAL A 86 -38.18 4.32 -5.27
N GLY A 87 -37.83 5.05 -4.20
CA GLY A 87 -38.80 5.80 -3.40
C GLY A 87 -39.58 6.84 -4.22
N ASN A 88 -38.86 7.65 -5.01
CA ASN A 88 -39.44 8.66 -5.89
C ASN A 88 -40.29 8.02 -7.00
N ARG A 89 -39.80 6.95 -7.64
CA ARG A 89 -40.55 6.18 -8.64
C ARG A 89 -41.89 5.69 -8.08
N ASN A 90 -41.86 5.08 -6.89
CA ASN A 90 -43.07 4.58 -6.23
C ASN A 90 -44.05 5.70 -5.86
N LEU A 91 -43.56 6.90 -5.58
CA LEU A 91 -44.44 8.06 -5.35
C LEU A 91 -45.10 8.51 -6.65
N VAL A 92 -44.34 8.63 -7.74
CA VAL A 92 -44.86 9.01 -9.06
C VAL A 92 -45.88 8.00 -9.57
N GLN A 93 -45.60 6.71 -9.50
CA GLN A 93 -46.57 5.67 -9.92
C GLN A 93 -47.87 5.72 -9.13
N ARG A 94 -47.81 6.02 -7.82
CA ARG A 94 -49.03 6.23 -7.00
C ARG A 94 -49.80 7.47 -7.44
N MET A 95 -49.11 8.56 -7.79
CA MET A 95 -49.74 9.77 -8.31
C MET A 95 -50.40 9.52 -9.67
N GLU A 96 -49.73 8.83 -10.59
CA GLU A 96 -50.28 8.42 -11.89
C GLU A 96 -51.56 7.60 -11.72
N ALA A 97 -51.51 6.56 -10.88
CA ALA A 97 -52.66 5.73 -10.58
C ALA A 97 -53.84 6.54 -10.00
N SER A 98 -53.56 7.50 -9.11
CA SER A 98 -54.59 8.38 -8.54
C SER A 98 -55.24 9.32 -9.56
N MET A 99 -54.54 9.64 -10.65
CA MET A 99 -55.03 10.46 -11.77
C MET A 99 -55.65 9.62 -12.89
N GLY A 100 -55.77 8.29 -12.72
CA GLY A 100 -56.30 7.39 -13.75
C GLY A 100 -55.36 7.19 -14.94
N ILE A 101 -54.09 7.56 -14.80
CA ILE A 101 -53.03 7.28 -15.78
C ILE A 101 -52.51 5.88 -15.48
N SER A 102 -52.41 5.03 -16.51
CA SER A 102 -51.81 3.70 -16.35
C SER A 102 -50.34 3.87 -15.96
N PRO A 103 -49.89 3.34 -14.80
CA PRO A 103 -48.49 3.46 -14.40
C PRO A 103 -47.59 2.79 -15.43
N ASN A 104 -46.47 3.42 -15.78
CA ASN A 104 -45.46 2.79 -16.63
C ASN A 104 -44.97 1.50 -15.98
N THR A 105 -44.98 0.40 -16.74
CA THR A 105 -44.47 -0.89 -16.28
C THR A 105 -42.94 -0.90 -16.26
N ASP A 106 -42.32 -1.73 -15.43
CA ASP A 106 -40.86 -1.79 -15.35
C ASP A 106 -40.18 -2.24 -16.66
N SER A 107 -40.90 -2.88 -17.59
CA SER A 107 -40.37 -3.20 -18.92
C SER A 107 -40.41 -2.02 -19.90
N GLU A 108 -41.21 -1.00 -19.62
CA GLU A 108 -41.31 0.22 -20.44
C GLU A 108 -40.29 1.28 -19.99
N ASP A 109 -39.75 1.16 -18.77
CA ASP A 109 -38.71 2.04 -18.26
C ASP A 109 -37.31 1.43 -18.43
N SER A 110 -36.74 1.67 -19.61
CA SER A 110 -35.38 1.25 -19.94
C SER A 110 -34.30 1.85 -19.02
N ALA A 111 -34.53 3.04 -18.46
CA ALA A 111 -33.59 3.68 -17.54
C ALA A 111 -33.58 2.98 -16.18
N PHE A 112 -34.74 2.61 -15.66
CA PHE A 112 -34.85 1.85 -14.41
C PHE A 112 -34.31 0.43 -14.56
N ALA A 113 -34.56 -0.24 -15.69
CA ALA A 113 -33.98 -1.54 -15.99
C ALA A 113 -32.44 -1.47 -16.04
N ASN A 114 -31.88 -0.46 -16.72
CA ASN A 114 -30.44 -0.24 -16.78
C ASN A 114 -29.83 0.03 -15.40
N PHE A 115 -30.50 0.83 -14.56
CA PHE A 115 -30.07 1.09 -13.18
C PHE A 115 -29.96 -0.21 -12.36
N ASN A 116 -30.98 -1.07 -12.42
CA ASN A 116 -30.96 -2.36 -11.71
C ASN A 116 -29.85 -3.27 -12.22
N GLN A 117 -29.64 -3.33 -13.54
CA GLN A 117 -28.55 -4.09 -14.14
C GLN A 117 -27.18 -3.64 -13.60
N ILE A 118 -26.93 -2.33 -13.53
CA ILE A 118 -25.65 -1.80 -13.00
C ILE A 118 -25.46 -2.18 -11.53
N ILE A 119 -26.52 -2.19 -10.73
CA ILE A 119 -26.47 -2.61 -9.31
C ILE A 119 -26.18 -4.11 -9.20
N ASP A 120 -26.79 -4.93 -10.03
CA ASP A 120 -26.58 -6.37 -10.02
C ASP A 120 -25.15 -6.73 -10.45
N GLU A 121 -24.64 -6.08 -11.51
CA GLU A 121 -23.25 -6.20 -11.95
C GLU A 121 -22.28 -5.82 -10.83
N TRP A 122 -22.53 -4.71 -10.13
CA TRP A 122 -21.74 -4.31 -8.98
C TRP A 122 -21.78 -5.36 -7.86
N THR A 123 -22.96 -5.88 -7.53
CA THR A 123 -23.13 -6.90 -6.48
C THR A 123 -22.33 -8.16 -6.78
N VAL A 124 -22.28 -8.57 -8.05
CA VAL A 124 -21.45 -9.69 -8.51
C VAL A 124 -19.96 -9.39 -8.39
N GLN A 125 -19.52 -8.17 -8.77
CA GLN A 125 -18.12 -7.74 -8.66
C GLN A 125 -17.62 -7.67 -7.22
N VAL A 126 -18.46 -7.25 -6.27
CA VAL A 126 -18.09 -7.22 -4.84
C VAL A 126 -17.98 -8.65 -4.30
N ARG A 127 -18.98 -9.51 -4.55
CA ARG A 127 -18.99 -10.91 -4.06
C ARG A 127 -17.83 -11.74 -4.60
N SER A 128 -17.49 -11.58 -5.88
CA SER A 128 -16.36 -12.28 -6.49
C SER A 128 -15.01 -11.89 -5.89
N LYS A 129 -14.88 -10.66 -5.36
CA LYS A 129 -13.65 -10.19 -4.69
C LYS A 129 -13.59 -10.59 -3.22
N THR A 130 -14.72 -10.68 -2.52
CA THR A 130 -14.78 -11.12 -1.12
C THR A 130 -14.59 -12.64 -0.99
N ALA A 131 -14.87 -13.42 -2.04
CA ALA A 131 -14.72 -14.89 -2.04
C ALA A 131 -13.27 -15.40 -2.22
N ILE A 132 -12.29 -14.50 -2.39
CA ILE A 132 -10.86 -14.85 -2.59
C ILE A 132 -10.04 -14.66 -1.29
N VAL A 133 -10.71 -14.43 -0.15
CA VAL A 133 -10.09 -14.40 1.19
C VAL A 133 -10.44 -15.67 1.95
#